data_AF-A0A6L8FFM6-F1
#
_entry.id   AF-A0A6L8FFM6-F1
#
_cell.length_a   1.000
_cell.length_b   1.000
_cell.length_c   1.000
_cell.angle_alpha   90.00
_cell.angle_beta   90.00
_cell.angle_gamma   90.00
#
_symmetry.space_group_name_H-M   'P 1'
#
loop_
_entity.id
_entity.type
_entity.pdbx_description
1 polymer ?
#
loop_
_entity_poly.entity_id
_entity_poly.type
_entity_poly.pdbx_seq_one_letter_code
_entity_poly.pdbx_strand_id
1 'polypeptide(L)' 'MKMTKVTMNLTDRDIKNTETLTRRLHSRSKASAVSSALAIAEGITRSIERGEEVLIRTKDGALERVFITGAGSV' A
#
# COMPACT_ATOMS: atom_id res chain seq x y z
N MET A 1 -30.57 -11.35 14.86
CA MET A 1 -29.86 -12.32 14.02
C MET A 1 -29.00 -13.19 14.94
N LYS A 2 -29.30 -14.49 15.09
CA LYS A 2 -28.62 -15.38 16.05
C LYS A 2 -27.29 -15.83 15.43
N MET A 3 -26.15 -15.46 16.02
CA MET A 3 -24.84 -15.98 15.62
C MET A 3 -24.75 -17.45 16.05
N THR A 4 -24.86 -18.37 15.10
CA THR A 4 -24.65 -19.80 15.37
C THR A 4 -23.15 -20.05 15.40
N LYS A 5 -22.62 -20.38 16.58
CA LYS A 5 -21.21 -20.81 16.71
C LYS A 5 -21.06 -22.19 16.05
N VAL A 6 -20.57 -22.20 14.82
CA VAL A 6 -20.18 -23.43 14.13
C VAL A 6 -18.78 -23.79 14.58
N THR A 7 -18.66 -24.73 15.51
CA THR A 7 -17.36 -25.32 15.86
C THR A 7 -17.02 -26.35 14.79
N MET A 8 -16.14 -26.00 13.86
CA MET A 8 -15.48 -27.01 13.01
C MET A 8 -14.39 -27.69 13.84
N ASN A 9 -14.37 -29.02 13.86
CA ASN A 9 -13.21 -29.78 14.28
C ASN A 9 -12.12 -29.61 13.21
N LEU A 10 -11.42 -28.47 13.27
CA LEU A 10 -10.26 -28.20 12.44
C LEU A 10 -9.18 -29.19 12.83
N THR A 11 -8.65 -29.91 11.85
CA THR A 11 -7.46 -30.71 12.07
C THR A 11 -6.24 -29.79 12.19
N ASP A 12 -5.17 -30.24 12.83
CA ASP A 12 -3.91 -29.47 12.91
C ASP A 12 -3.40 -29.07 11.52
N ARG A 13 -3.71 -29.89 10.50
CA ARG A 13 -3.40 -29.61 9.10
C ARG A 13 -4.19 -28.40 8.58
N ASP A 14 -5.46 -28.27 8.93
CA ASP A 14 -6.31 -27.15 8.49
C ASP A 14 -5.87 -25.83 9.14
N ILE A 15 -5.47 -25.88 10.40
CA ILE A 15 -4.90 -24.72 11.11
C ILE A 15 -3.61 -24.27 10.42
N LYS A 16 -2.68 -25.20 10.18
CA LYS A 16 -1.40 -24.91 9.54
C LYS A 16 -1.55 -24.40 8.10
N ASN A 17 -2.53 -24.93 7.36
CA ASN A 17 -2.87 -24.46 6.01
C ASN A 17 -3.41 -23.01 6.05
N THR A 18 -4.30 -22.72 7.00
CA THR A 18 -4.91 -21.40 7.17
C THR A 18 -3.87 -20.35 7.56
N GLU A 19 -2.95 -20.67 8.48
CA GLU A 19 -1.83 -19.80 8.83
C GLU A 19 -0.91 -19.53 7.63
N THR A 20 -0.62 -20.57 6.85
CA THR A 20 0.23 -20.45 5.65
C THR A 20 -0.43 -19.57 4.59
N LEU A 21 -1.73 -19.75 4.36
CA LEU A 21 -2.52 -18.93 3.44
C LEU A 21 -2.56 -17.47 3.90
N THR A 22 -2.85 -17.25 5.18
CA THR A 22 -2.90 -15.91 5.79
C THR A 22 -1.56 -15.19 5.63
N ARG A 23 -0.44 -15.86 5.92
CA ARG A 23 0.91 -15.31 5.74
C ARG A 23 1.18 -14.94 4.28
N ARG A 24 0.86 -15.83 3.33
CA ARG A 24 1.06 -15.58 1.90
C ARG A 24 0.22 -14.41 1.38
N LEU A 25 -1.04 -14.31 1.81
CA LEU A 25 -1.93 -13.21 1.44
C LEU A 25 -1.43 -11.88 1.99
N HIS A 26 -0.99 -11.84 3.25
CA HIS A 26 -0.36 -10.64 3.82
C HIS A 26 0.91 -10.25 3.09
N SER A 27 1.80 -11.19 2.78
CA SER A 27 3.01 -10.90 2.00
C SER A 27 2.69 -10.35 0.61
N ARG A 28 1.67 -10.90 -0.08
CA ARG A 28 1.21 -10.39 -1.37
C ARG A 28 0.62 -8.99 -1.27
N SER A 29 -0.17 -8.72 -0.25
CA SER A 29 -0.75 -7.38 0.01
C SER A 29 0.35 -6.36 0.26
N LYS A 30 1.38 -6.71 1.07
CA LYS A 30 2.56 -5.86 1.29
C LYS A 30 3.35 -5.62 0.01
N ALA A 31 3.60 -6.66 -0.79
CA ALA A 31 4.30 -6.53 -2.06
C ALA A 31 3.55 -5.60 -3.02
N SER A 32 2.22 -5.74 -3.13
CA SER A 32 1.39 -4.85 -3.94
C SER A 32 1.47 -3.41 -3.46
N ALA A 33 1.41 -3.16 -2.16
CA ALA A 33 1.53 -1.81 -1.60
C ALA A 33 2.91 -1.18 -1.90
N VAL A 34 3.98 -1.96 -1.79
CA VAL A 34 5.34 -1.51 -2.12
C VAL A 34 5.47 -1.19 -3.60
N SER A 35 4.97 -2.05 -4.49
CA SER A 35 4.99 -1.80 -5.94
C SER A 35 4.21 -0.54 -6.33
N SER A 36 3.03 -0.33 -5.73
CA SER A 36 2.26 0.90 -5.95
C SER A 36 2.99 2.14 -5.45
N ALA A 37 3.61 2.07 -4.26
CA ALA A 37 4.40 3.18 -3.73
C ALA A 37 5.60 3.52 -4.62
N LEU A 38 6.29 2.50 -5.16
CA LEU A 38 7.42 2.69 -6.08
C LEU A 38 6.97 3.34 -7.39
N ALA A 39 5.86 2.89 -7.98
CA ALA A 39 5.33 3.46 -9.22
C ALA A 39 4.93 4.95 -9.03
N ILE A 40 4.34 5.28 -7.88
CA ILE A 40 4.02 6.67 -7.53
C ILE A 40 5.31 7.49 -7.38
N ALA A 41 6.32 6.97 -6.67
CA ALA A 41 7.59 7.64 -6.49
C ALA A 41 8.29 7.91 -7.83
N GLU A 42 8.33 6.94 -8.74
CA GLU A 42 8.90 7.11 -10.07
C GLU A 42 8.16 8.20 -10.88
N GLY A 43 6.83 8.20 -10.82
CA GLY A 43 6.01 9.22 -11.47
C GLY A 43 6.31 10.63 -10.94
N ILE A 44 6.41 10.77 -9.61
CA ILE A 44 6.76 12.03 -8.95
C ILE A 44 8.17 12.48 -9.36
N THR A 45 9.17 11.59 -9.31
CA THR A 45 10.55 11.92 -9.68
C THR A 45 10.65 12.40 -11.13
N ARG A 46 9.99 11.71 -12.07
CA ARG A 46 9.97 12.14 -13.49
C ARG A 46 9.30 13.49 -13.69
N SER A 47 8.24 13.80 -12.94
CA SER A 47 7.60 15.12 -12.99
C SER A 47 8.52 16.21 -12.44
N ILE A 48 9.27 15.94 -11.37
CA ILE A 48 10.27 16.87 -10.84
C ILE A 48 11.40 17.11 -11.84
N GLU A 49 11.94 16.06 -12.47
CA GLU A 49 13.00 16.17 -13.49
C GLU A 49 12.57 17.03 -14.69
N ARG A 50 11.28 17.00 -15.04
CA ARG A 50 10.69 17.87 -16.08
C ARG A 50 10.37 19.28 -15.62
N GLY A 51 10.59 19.60 -14.34
CA GLY A 51 10.28 20.89 -13.73
C GLY A 51 8.77 21.12 -13.52
N GLU A 52 7.98 20.05 -13.49
CA GLU A 52 6.53 20.13 -13.26
C GLU A 52 6.24 20.39 -11.78
N GLU A 53 5.20 21.18 -11.50
CA GLU A 53 4.76 21.46 -10.13
C GLU A 53 3.94 20.29 -9.59
N VAL A 54 4.35 19.75 -8.42
CA VAL A 54 3.60 18.70 -7.72
C VAL A 54 2.56 19.35 -6.81
N LEU A 55 1.29 19.11 -7.10
CA LEU A 55 0.15 19.54 -6.30
C LEU A 55 -0.48 18.35 -5.58
N ILE A 56 -0.64 18.45 -4.26
CA ILE A 56 -1.36 17.47 -3.46
C ILE A 56 -2.71 18.05 -3.07
N ARG A 57 -3.77 17.26 -3.24
CA ARG A 57 -5.09 17.60 -2.71
C ARG A 57 -5.21 17.06 -1.28
N THR A 58 -5.44 17.95 -0.32
CA THR A 58 -5.68 17.58 1.08
C THR A 58 -7.08 16.95 1.24
N LYS A 59 -7.32 16.32 2.39
CA LYS A 59 -8.63 15.72 2.71
C LYS A 59 -9.76 16.76 2.70
N ASP A 60 -9.42 18.01 2.98
CA ASP A 60 -10.36 19.14 3.01
C ASP A 60 -10.56 19.78 1.62
N GLY A 61 -9.94 19.20 0.58
CA GLY A 61 -10.08 19.63 -0.80
C GLY A 61 -9.16 20.77 -1.22
N ALA A 62 -8.34 21.30 -0.31
CA ALA A 62 -7.35 22.33 -0.64
C ALA A 62 -6.22 21.74 -1.50
N LEU A 63 -5.70 22.53 -2.43
CA LEU A 63 -4.52 22.18 -3.21
C LEU A 63 -3.29 22.80 -2.53
N GLU A 64 -2.36 21.95 -2.12
CA GLU A 64 -1.08 22.34 -1.56
C GLU A 64 0.03 22.04 -2.56
N ARG A 65 0.92 23.02 -2.73
CA ARG A 65 2.10 22.89 -3.58
C ARG A 65 3.25 22.32 -2.75
N VAL A 66 3.82 21.22 -3.24
CA VAL A 66 4.92 20.56 -2.53
C VAL A 66 6.25 20.95 -3.14
N PHE A 67 7.12 21.52 -2.31
CA PHE A 67 8.51 21.79 -2.65
C PHE A 67 9.37 20.62 -2.16
N ILE A 68 9.91 19.83 -3.08
CA ILE A 68 10.81 18.72 -2.74
C ILE A 68 12.24 19.26 -2.69
N THR A 69 12.67 19.66 -1.50
CA THR A 69 14.04 20.13 -1.26
C THR A 69 14.99 18.93 -1.26
N GLY A 70 15.72 18.72 -2.36
CA GLY A 70 16.72 17.64 -2.48
C GLY A 70 16.90 17.03 -3.87
N ALA A 71 16.00 17.30 -4.83
CA ALA A 71 16.13 16.82 -6.21
C ALA A 71 17.04 17.70 -7.09
N GLY A 72 17.80 18.60 -6.48
CA GLY A 72 18.78 19.46 -7.15
C GLY A 72 20.08 19.44 -6.37
N SER A 73 20.86 18.37 -6.53
CA SER A 73 22.27 18.33 -6.17
C SER A 73 22.96 17.33 -7.09
N VAL A 74 23.52 17.88 -8.17
CA VAL A 74 24.37 17.27 -9.22
C VAL A 74 23.63 16.46 -10.28
#